data_AF-W2T1L2-F1
#
_entry.id   AF-W2T1L2-F1
#
_cell.length_a   1.000
_cell.length_b   1.000
_cell.length_c   1.000
_cell.angle_alpha   90.00
_cell.angle_beta   90.00
_cell.angle_gamma   90.00
#
_symmetry.space_group_name_H-M   'P 1'
#
loop_
_entity.id
_entity.type
_entity.pdbx_description
1 polymer ?
#
loop_
_entity_poly.entity_id
_entity_poly.type
_entity_poly.pdbx_seq_one_letter_code
_entity_poly.pdbx_strand_id
1 'polypeptide(L)'
;MPGVFNFMLDGLSVANGSFILLAASLNLVVGEVQLQENDFIKTMSKVSGGKAKIRAGDEIVAVNGICVKGERKSAVAQLIQCSTNPVKITINKLETDSSKGKTLDIIMKKIKHKMVEFMDADSADALGLSRAILCNDPLLKKMKVLEDNTLLYRNLIGYFSDLFYFQEKISYYQKEFGDVFCELAAHEAHANANETFTVFGEAHRQLSKKQSDSLKNLRPLIADLVTYVDKVIPDTQLTLKKYGYLDVKYEYLSYCLKLKEMDDEELEYHSLNEGLYRVETGNYEYRLMLRCRQETRQKFVQMRNDVMVKIELLDQKHGK
;
A
#
# COMPACT_ATOMS: atom_id res chain seq x y z
N MET A 1 -23.04 -28.23 -18.98
CA MET A 1 -23.65 -27.75 -20.25
C MET A 1 -23.07 -26.38 -20.57
N PRO A 2 -22.53 -26.13 -21.77
CA PRO A 2 -22.07 -24.80 -22.17
C PRO A 2 -23.27 -23.84 -22.27
N GLY A 3 -23.23 -22.74 -21.52
CA GLY A 3 -24.26 -21.70 -21.55
C GLY A 3 -24.12 -20.80 -22.78
N VAL A 4 -25.22 -20.54 -23.47
CA VAL A 4 -25.32 -19.67 -24.64
C VAL A 4 -25.84 -18.30 -24.20
N PHE A 5 -25.14 -17.22 -24.55
CA PHE A 5 -25.56 -15.84 -24.25
C PHE A 5 -25.58 -14.99 -25.53
N ASN A 6 -26.63 -14.18 -25.70
CA ASN A 6 -26.80 -13.24 -26.82
C ASN A 6 -26.72 -11.80 -26.28
N PHE A 7 -26.16 -10.87 -27.04
CA PHE A 7 -26.10 -9.44 -26.69
C PHE A 7 -26.60 -8.58 -27.86
N MET A 8 -27.16 -7.40 -27.57
CA MET A 8 -27.56 -6.37 -28.55
C MET A 8 -27.10 -5.01 -28.02
N LEU A 9 -26.62 -4.14 -28.92
CA LEU A 9 -25.91 -2.88 -28.61
C LEU A 9 -26.80 -1.68 -28.94
N ASP A 10 -27.21 -0.89 -27.94
CA ASP A 10 -27.76 0.47 -28.12
C ASP A 10 -27.52 1.33 -26.87
N GLY A 11 -27.32 2.64 -27.08
CA GLY A 11 -26.51 3.52 -26.22
C GLY A 11 -27.18 4.19 -25.00
N LEU A 12 -26.34 4.72 -24.09
CA LEU A 12 -26.46 6.07 -23.51
C LEU A 12 -25.23 6.50 -22.67
N SER A 13 -25.21 7.81 -22.41
CA SER A 13 -24.21 8.74 -21.89
C SER A 13 -23.54 8.42 -20.54
N VAL A 14 -22.29 8.87 -20.40
CA VAL A 14 -21.42 8.77 -19.23
C VAL A 14 -21.46 10.08 -18.45
N ALA A 15 -21.89 10.03 -17.19
CA ALA A 15 -21.50 11.01 -16.18
C ALA A 15 -20.42 10.37 -15.31
N ASN A 16 -19.22 10.96 -15.35
CA ASN A 16 -18.09 10.72 -14.46
C ASN A 16 -17.54 9.28 -14.41
N GLY A 17 -16.72 9.00 -15.43
CA GLY A 17 -15.37 8.44 -15.28
C GLY A 17 -15.19 7.22 -14.38
N SER A 18 -15.42 6.02 -14.95
CA SER A 18 -14.62 4.78 -14.79
C SER A 18 -15.47 3.55 -15.11
N PHE A 19 -15.31 2.89 -16.26
CA PHE A 19 -15.85 1.54 -16.50
C PHE A 19 -14.92 0.62 -17.31
N ILE A 20 -15.08 -0.67 -17.02
CA ILE A 20 -14.13 -1.79 -17.13
C ILE A 20 -14.47 -2.74 -18.28
N LEU A 21 -13.42 -3.27 -18.95
CA LEU A 21 -13.29 -4.59 -19.58
C LEU A 21 -11.79 -4.84 -19.85
N LEU A 22 -11.03 -5.71 -19.17
CA LEU A 22 -11.14 -7.15 -18.85
C LEU A 22 -11.12 -8.08 -20.08
N ALA A 23 -10.03 -7.98 -20.85
CA ALA A 23 -9.52 -9.07 -21.67
C ALA A 23 -8.95 -10.16 -20.74
N ALA A 24 -9.64 -11.29 -20.65
CA ALA A 24 -9.04 -12.52 -20.14
C ALA A 24 -8.27 -13.19 -21.29
N SER A 25 -6.97 -13.43 -21.08
CA SER A 25 -6.20 -14.46 -21.79
C SER A 25 -5.87 -14.21 -23.28
N LEU A 26 -5.60 -12.97 -23.66
CA LEU A 26 -4.88 -12.64 -24.90
C LEU A 26 -3.59 -11.92 -24.51
N ASN A 27 -2.48 -12.17 -25.20
CA ASN A 27 -1.32 -11.25 -25.21
C ASN A 27 -1.77 -9.95 -25.88
N LEU A 28 -2.60 -9.17 -25.21
CA LEU A 28 -2.63 -7.73 -25.35
C LEU A 28 -1.62 -7.21 -24.33
N VAL A 29 -0.39 -7.08 -24.82
CA VAL A 29 0.50 -6.04 -24.35
C VAL A 29 -0.27 -4.73 -24.54
N VAL A 30 -0.90 -4.23 -23.48
CA VAL A 30 -0.94 -2.78 -23.27
C VAL A 30 0.33 -2.49 -22.49
N GLY A 31 1.45 -2.43 -23.23
CA GLY A 31 2.45 -1.43 -22.90
C GLY A 31 1.77 -0.07 -22.97
N GLU A 32 2.28 0.94 -22.28
CA GLU A 32 1.77 2.30 -22.35
C GLU A 32 1.58 2.73 -23.82
N VAL A 33 0.35 2.61 -24.32
CA VAL A 33 -0.10 3.29 -25.53
C VAL A 33 -0.84 4.50 -24.99
N GLN A 34 -0.25 5.68 -25.16
CA GLN A 34 -1.02 6.91 -25.12
C GLN A 34 -2.09 6.81 -26.21
N LEU A 35 -3.33 6.52 -25.81
CA LEU A 35 -4.47 6.65 -26.70
C LEU A 35 -4.73 8.15 -26.88
N GLN A 36 -4.66 8.64 -28.12
CA GLN A 36 -5.15 9.96 -28.49
C GLN A 36 -6.68 9.97 -28.47
N GLU A 37 -7.25 11.18 -28.45
CA GLU A 37 -8.63 11.53 -28.09
C GLU A 37 -9.77 10.96 -28.99
N ASN A 38 -9.56 9.88 -29.75
CA ASN A 38 -10.57 9.32 -30.68
C ASN A 38 -10.68 7.78 -30.76
N ASP A 39 -10.02 7.01 -29.90
CA ASP A 39 -10.16 5.54 -29.92
C ASP A 39 -11.35 5.06 -29.08
N PHE A 40 -12.50 4.83 -29.75
CA PHE A 40 -13.73 4.34 -29.13
C PHE A 40 -13.77 2.81 -29.02
N ILE A 41 -13.67 2.27 -27.79
CA ILE A 41 -14.20 0.93 -27.48
C ILE A 41 -15.53 1.11 -26.74
N LYS A 42 -16.64 0.82 -27.44
CA LYS A 42 -18.03 0.95 -26.95
C LYS A 42 -18.42 -0.27 -26.10
N THR A 43 -18.60 -0.01 -24.79
CA THR A 43 -19.35 -0.68 -23.69
C THR A 43 -19.93 -2.12 -23.85
N MET A 44 -19.79 -2.97 -22.81
CA MET A 44 -20.65 -4.16 -22.61
C MET A 44 -21.90 -3.85 -21.78
N SER A 45 -23.08 -4.24 -22.27
CA SER A 45 -24.34 -4.26 -21.52
C SER A 45 -24.69 -5.67 -21.01
N LYS A 46 -25.46 -5.73 -19.92
CA LYS A 46 -25.78 -6.93 -19.12
C LYS A 46 -27.26 -7.29 -19.26
N VAL A 47 -27.63 -8.51 -19.67
CA VAL A 47 -29.02 -9.02 -19.47
C VAL A 47 -29.12 -10.55 -19.25
N SER A 48 -29.96 -10.88 -18.25
CA SER A 48 -30.66 -12.11 -17.84
C SER A 48 -29.97 -13.49 -17.78
N GLY A 49 -29.88 -14.03 -16.55
CA GLY A 49 -29.64 -15.46 -16.28
C GLY A 49 -28.37 -15.77 -15.48
N GLY A 50 -28.24 -15.18 -14.28
CA GLY A 50 -27.11 -15.41 -13.36
C GLY A 50 -25.88 -14.54 -13.67
N LYS A 51 -25.28 -13.92 -12.64
CA LYS A 51 -24.12 -13.01 -12.74
C LYS A 51 -22.83 -13.77 -13.16
N ALA A 52 -22.71 -14.21 -14.41
CA ALA A 52 -21.46 -14.77 -14.92
C ALA A 52 -20.52 -13.65 -15.39
N LYS A 53 -19.74 -13.05 -14.47
CA LYS A 53 -18.61 -12.19 -14.84
C LYS A 53 -17.48 -13.07 -15.41
N ILE A 54 -16.97 -12.73 -16.59
CA ILE A 54 -15.74 -13.32 -17.14
C ILE A 54 -14.57 -12.91 -16.24
N ARG A 55 -13.69 -13.85 -15.93
CA ARG A 55 -12.54 -13.65 -15.05
C ARG A 55 -11.26 -14.10 -15.77
N ALA A 56 -10.11 -13.59 -15.33
CA ALA A 56 -8.82 -14.00 -15.87
C ALA A 56 -8.64 -15.53 -15.72
N GLY A 57 -8.09 -16.18 -16.74
CA GLY A 57 -7.98 -17.64 -16.80
C GLY A 57 -9.23 -18.37 -17.31
N ASP A 58 -10.35 -17.68 -17.54
CA ASP A 58 -11.42 -18.24 -18.37
C ASP A 58 -10.92 -18.38 -19.82
N GLU A 59 -11.33 -19.44 -20.50
CA GLU A 59 -10.90 -19.78 -21.85
C GLU A 59 -12.03 -19.49 -22.84
N ILE A 60 -11.73 -18.75 -23.91
CA ILE A 60 -12.65 -18.56 -25.02
C ILE A 60 -12.56 -19.80 -25.91
N VAL A 61 -13.67 -20.50 -26.09
CA VAL A 61 -13.72 -21.73 -26.88
C VAL A 61 -14.39 -21.55 -28.23
N ALA A 62 -15.26 -20.54 -28.37
CA ALA A 62 -15.84 -20.19 -29.68
C ALA A 62 -16.22 -18.70 -29.77
N VAL A 63 -16.19 -18.18 -30.99
CA VAL A 63 -16.67 -16.83 -31.36
C VAL A 63 -17.67 -16.99 -32.50
N ASN A 64 -18.89 -16.51 -32.34
CA ASN A 64 -20.00 -16.67 -33.28
C ASN A 64 -20.27 -18.13 -33.71
N GLY A 65 -20.02 -19.07 -32.81
CA GLY A 65 -20.15 -20.51 -33.08
C GLY A 65 -18.94 -21.14 -33.78
N ILE A 66 -17.95 -20.35 -34.20
CA ILE A 66 -16.68 -20.83 -34.74
C ILE A 66 -15.77 -21.20 -33.58
N CYS A 67 -15.32 -22.46 -33.53
CA CYS A 67 -14.36 -22.93 -32.53
C CYS A 67 -13.05 -22.15 -32.67
N VAL A 68 -12.53 -21.64 -31.54
CA VAL A 68 -11.25 -20.92 -31.50
C VAL A 68 -10.22 -21.59 -30.58
N LYS A 69 -10.45 -22.87 -30.25
CA LYS A 69 -9.48 -23.64 -29.47
C LYS A 69 -8.21 -23.85 -30.29
N GLY A 70 -7.06 -23.53 -29.72
CA GLY A 70 -5.76 -23.61 -30.40
C GLY A 70 -5.49 -22.47 -31.39
N GLU A 71 -6.45 -21.56 -31.61
CA GLU A 71 -6.26 -20.42 -32.50
C GLU A 71 -5.36 -19.35 -31.87
N ARG A 72 -4.65 -18.61 -32.74
CA ARG A 72 -3.75 -17.54 -32.30
C ARG A 72 -4.52 -16.38 -31.71
N LYS A 73 -3.90 -15.74 -30.71
CA LYS A 73 -4.42 -14.54 -30.03
C LYS A 73 -4.87 -13.46 -31.03
N SER A 74 -4.05 -13.16 -32.04
CA SER A 74 -4.36 -12.21 -33.10
C SER A 74 -5.52 -12.64 -34.00
N ALA A 75 -5.63 -13.93 -34.33
CA ALA A 75 -6.73 -14.47 -35.14
C ALA A 75 -8.07 -14.39 -34.40
N VAL A 76 -8.08 -14.72 -33.10
CA VAL A 76 -9.28 -14.59 -32.26
C VAL A 76 -9.67 -13.11 -32.09
N ALA A 77 -8.70 -12.21 -31.91
CA ALA A 77 -8.97 -10.78 -31.86
C ALA A 77 -9.57 -10.26 -33.17
N GLN A 78 -9.05 -10.68 -34.33
CA GLN A 78 -9.60 -10.33 -35.64
C GLN A 78 -11.02 -10.85 -35.83
N LEU A 79 -11.32 -12.09 -35.44
CA LEU A 79 -12.68 -12.65 -35.52
C LEU A 79 -13.70 -11.84 -34.70
N ILE A 80 -13.27 -11.26 -33.58
CA ILE A 80 -14.10 -10.40 -32.74
C ILE A 80 -14.22 -9.00 -33.38
N GLN A 81 -13.11 -8.41 -33.82
CA GLN A 81 -13.04 -7.04 -34.35
C GLN A 81 -13.72 -6.88 -35.71
N CYS A 82 -13.64 -7.88 -36.58
CA CYS A 82 -14.26 -7.86 -37.91
C CYS A 82 -15.75 -8.18 -37.89
N SER A 83 -16.33 -8.48 -36.71
CA SER A 83 -17.76 -8.78 -36.58
C SER A 83 -18.59 -7.50 -36.65
N THR A 84 -19.42 -7.38 -37.68
CA THR A 84 -20.38 -6.27 -37.85
C THR A 84 -21.64 -6.43 -36.99
N ASN A 85 -21.87 -7.64 -36.48
CA ASN A 85 -22.99 -8.01 -35.62
C ASN A 85 -22.53 -8.27 -34.18
N PRO A 86 -23.46 -8.29 -33.20
CA PRO A 86 -23.13 -8.66 -31.83
C PRO A 86 -22.42 -10.01 -31.75
N VAL A 87 -21.26 -10.02 -31.08
CA VAL A 87 -20.39 -11.18 -31.00
C VAL A 87 -20.87 -12.14 -29.91
N LYS A 88 -21.12 -13.39 -30.27
CA LYS A 88 -21.43 -14.48 -29.34
C LYS A 88 -20.16 -15.20 -28.93
N ILE A 89 -19.77 -15.09 -27.66
CA ILE A 89 -18.56 -15.74 -27.13
C ILE A 89 -18.96 -16.93 -26.27
N THR A 90 -18.48 -18.12 -26.63
CA THR A 90 -18.60 -19.32 -25.80
C THR A 90 -17.36 -19.44 -24.94
N ILE A 91 -17.53 -19.61 -23.63
CA ILE A 91 -16.45 -19.58 -22.64
C ILE A 91 -16.44 -20.87 -21.82
N ASN A 92 -15.26 -21.44 -21.65
CA ASN A 92 -14.98 -22.46 -20.66
C ASN A 92 -14.44 -21.80 -19.38
N LYS A 93 -15.26 -21.82 -18.32
CA LYS A 93 -14.90 -21.21 -17.04
C LYS A 93 -13.85 -22.05 -16.32
N LEU A 94 -12.88 -21.37 -15.72
CA LEU A 94 -11.94 -22.03 -14.83
C LEU A 94 -12.55 -22.14 -13.43
N GLU A 95 -13.10 -23.30 -13.10
CA GLU A 95 -13.51 -23.64 -11.73
C GLU A 95 -12.32 -24.23 -10.97
N THR A 96 -11.58 -23.36 -10.29
CA THR A 96 -10.43 -23.77 -9.48
C THR A 96 -10.35 -22.97 -8.20
N ASP A 97 -9.88 -23.63 -7.15
CA ASP A 97 -9.40 -22.96 -5.95
C ASP A 97 -8.04 -22.30 -6.25
N SER A 98 -7.95 -21.01 -5.92
CA SER A 98 -6.73 -20.20 -5.96
C SER A 98 -5.57 -20.77 -5.14
N SER A 99 -5.86 -21.60 -4.12
CA SER A 99 -4.85 -22.27 -3.29
C SER A 99 -3.91 -23.16 -4.12
N LYS A 100 -4.42 -23.77 -5.19
CA LYS A 100 -3.63 -24.61 -6.11
C LYS A 100 -2.54 -23.84 -6.84
N GLY A 101 -2.68 -22.51 -6.95
CA GLY A 101 -1.66 -21.66 -7.54
C GLY A 101 -0.51 -21.31 -6.59
N LYS A 102 -0.55 -21.72 -5.32
CA LYS A 102 0.52 -21.47 -4.34
C LYS A 102 1.57 -22.56 -4.37
N THR A 103 2.33 -22.60 -5.46
CA THR A 103 3.40 -23.58 -5.64
C THR A 103 4.68 -23.18 -4.90
N LEU A 104 5.59 -24.15 -4.70
CA LEU A 104 6.92 -23.90 -4.16
C LEU A 104 7.66 -22.82 -4.97
N ASP A 105 7.53 -22.86 -6.30
CA ASP A 105 8.10 -21.86 -7.21
C ASP A 105 7.60 -20.43 -6.91
N ILE A 106 6.28 -20.26 -6.73
CA ILE A 106 5.69 -18.96 -6.34
C ILE A 106 6.21 -18.48 -4.99
N ILE A 107 6.41 -19.38 -4.03
CA ILE A 107 6.98 -19.06 -2.71
C ILE A 107 8.45 -18.60 -2.87
N MET A 108 9.26 -19.29 -3.66
CA MET A 108 10.65 -18.90 -3.92
C MET A 108 10.75 -17.55 -4.63
N LYS A 109 9.90 -17.30 -5.62
CA LYS A 109 9.80 -16.00 -6.29
C LYS A 109 9.40 -14.89 -5.31
N LYS A 110 8.49 -15.16 -4.37
CA LYS A 110 8.11 -14.22 -3.32
C LYS A 110 9.28 -13.90 -2.38
N ILE A 111 10.06 -14.91 -1.98
CA ILE A 111 11.28 -14.74 -1.17
C ILE A 111 12.32 -13.91 -1.93
N LYS A 112 12.55 -14.19 -3.22
CA LYS A 112 13.43 -13.41 -4.09
C LYS A 112 13.04 -11.93 -4.08
N HIS A 113 11.77 -11.61 -4.35
CA HIS A 113 11.30 -10.22 -4.35
C HIS A 113 11.50 -9.54 -2.99
N LYS A 114 11.26 -10.26 -1.89
CA LYS A 114 11.49 -9.76 -0.54
C LYS A 114 12.96 -9.44 -0.26
N MET A 115 13.89 -10.26 -0.74
CA MET A 115 15.34 -10.01 -0.56
C MET A 115 15.79 -8.80 -1.37
N VAL A 116 15.41 -8.76 -2.65
CA VAL A 116 15.85 -7.72 -3.59
C VAL A 116 15.34 -6.32 -3.23
N GLU A 117 14.17 -6.19 -2.58
CA GLU A 117 13.62 -4.89 -2.19
C GLU A 117 14.55 -4.08 -1.26
N PHE A 118 15.33 -4.77 -0.42
CA PHE A 118 16.22 -4.12 0.56
C PHE A 118 17.68 -4.04 0.12
N MET A 119 17.98 -4.50 -1.10
CA MET A 119 19.33 -4.49 -1.66
C MET A 119 19.54 -3.25 -2.54
N ASP A 120 20.74 -2.69 -2.51
CA ASP A 120 21.16 -1.70 -3.51
C ASP A 120 21.33 -2.36 -4.90
N ALA A 121 21.40 -1.51 -5.93
CA ALA A 121 21.45 -1.97 -7.31
C ALA A 121 22.71 -2.81 -7.60
N ASP A 122 23.86 -2.35 -7.12
CA ASP A 122 25.16 -2.99 -7.37
C ASP A 122 25.23 -4.38 -6.70
N SER A 123 24.73 -4.49 -5.47
CA SER A 123 24.63 -5.75 -4.74
C SER A 123 23.66 -6.74 -5.40
N ALA A 124 22.51 -6.26 -5.90
CA ALA A 124 21.54 -7.11 -6.60
C ALA A 124 22.12 -7.64 -7.91
N ASP A 125 22.77 -6.78 -8.69
CA ASP A 125 23.39 -7.13 -9.96
C ASP A 125 24.59 -8.08 -9.75
N ALA A 126 25.39 -7.89 -8.71
CA ALA A 126 26.47 -8.80 -8.33
C ALA A 126 25.99 -10.21 -7.98
N LEU A 127 24.77 -10.35 -7.43
CA LEU A 127 24.13 -11.64 -7.17
C LEU A 127 23.30 -12.15 -8.36
N GLY A 128 23.29 -11.45 -9.50
CA GLY A 128 22.50 -11.80 -10.68
C GLY A 128 20.98 -11.71 -10.46
N LEU A 129 20.52 -10.92 -9.47
CA LEU A 129 19.12 -10.83 -9.11
C LEU A 129 18.41 -9.70 -9.87
N SER A 130 17.55 -10.07 -10.82
CA SER A 130 16.73 -9.07 -11.53
C SER A 130 15.72 -8.41 -10.61
N ARG A 131 15.65 -7.07 -10.65
CA ARG A 131 14.74 -6.23 -9.87
C ARG A 131 13.39 -6.05 -10.56
N ALA A 132 12.31 -5.96 -9.77
CA ALA A 132 11.00 -5.61 -10.30
C ALA A 132 10.85 -4.09 -10.40
N ILE A 133 10.09 -3.59 -11.39
CA ILE A 133 9.79 -2.15 -11.55
C ILE A 133 9.17 -1.56 -10.29
N LEU A 134 8.40 -2.36 -9.55
CA LEU A 134 7.72 -1.96 -8.33
C LEU A 134 8.65 -1.89 -7.09
N CYS A 135 9.94 -2.18 -7.20
CA CYS A 135 10.89 -2.09 -6.06
C CYS A 135 11.19 -0.65 -5.61
N ASN A 136 10.82 0.37 -6.39
CA ASN A 136 11.03 1.79 -6.06
C ASN A 136 9.78 2.45 -5.48
N ASP A 137 9.23 1.86 -4.43
CA ASP A 137 7.95 2.28 -3.85
C ASP A 137 8.08 3.57 -2.99
N PRO A 138 7.43 4.68 -3.36
CA PRO A 138 7.47 5.92 -2.57
C PRO A 138 6.92 5.75 -1.14
N LEU A 139 5.99 4.82 -0.92
CA LEU A 139 5.40 4.56 0.40
C LEU A 139 6.43 4.00 1.37
N LEU A 140 7.35 3.16 0.88
CA LEU A 140 8.45 2.63 1.68
C LEU A 140 9.48 3.71 2.02
N LYS A 141 9.77 4.62 1.08
CA LYS A 141 10.67 5.76 1.34
C LYS A 141 10.11 6.65 2.46
N LYS A 142 8.82 6.98 2.38
CA LYS A 142 8.14 7.80 3.39
C LYS A 142 8.09 7.11 4.76
N MET A 143 7.88 5.80 4.78
CA MET A 143 7.98 5.00 6.00
C MET A 143 9.39 5.01 6.59
N LYS A 144 10.43 4.89 5.77
CA LYS A 144 11.82 4.95 6.24
C LYS A 144 12.12 6.30 6.90
N VAL A 145 11.67 7.40 6.31
CA VAL A 145 11.78 8.73 6.93
C VAL A 145 11.05 8.80 8.29
N LEU A 146 9.85 8.22 8.39
CA LEU A 146 9.11 8.15 9.64
C LEU A 146 9.84 7.33 10.72
N GLU A 147 10.46 6.22 10.31
CA GLU A 147 11.31 5.38 11.17
C GLU A 147 12.55 6.11 11.65
N ASP A 148 13.27 6.76 10.74
CA ASP A 148 14.49 7.49 11.04
C ASP A 148 14.18 8.66 12.02
N ASN A 149 13.05 9.34 11.84
CA ASN A 149 12.58 10.39 12.74
C ASN A 149 12.13 9.87 14.11
N THR A 150 11.83 8.57 14.26
CA THR A 150 11.38 7.99 15.54
C THR A 150 12.45 8.17 16.62
N LEU A 151 13.73 8.02 16.27
CA LEU A 151 14.84 8.23 17.21
C LEU A 151 14.91 9.69 17.68
N LEU A 152 14.76 10.64 16.74
CA LEU A 152 14.72 12.06 17.06
C LEU A 152 13.60 12.37 18.06
N TYR A 153 12.38 11.86 17.81
CA TYR A 153 11.25 12.08 18.70
C TYR A 153 11.45 11.45 20.08
N ARG A 154 12.04 10.25 20.16
CA ARG A 154 12.38 9.61 21.45
C ARG A 154 13.37 10.43 22.25
N ASN A 155 14.41 10.96 21.61
CA ASN A 155 15.38 11.82 22.26
C ASN A 155 14.72 13.12 22.78
N LEU A 156 13.80 13.69 22.00
CA LEU A 156 13.06 14.88 22.40
C LEU A 156 12.14 14.59 23.61
N ILE A 157 11.41 13.48 23.60
CA ILE A 157 10.61 13.01 24.75
C ILE A 157 11.48 12.88 26.00
N GLY A 158 12.66 12.26 25.88
CA GLY A 158 13.61 12.10 26.98
C GLY A 158 14.06 13.45 27.54
N TYR A 159 14.51 14.36 26.67
CA TYR A 159 14.93 15.70 27.04
C TYR A 159 13.84 16.47 27.81
N PHE A 160 12.60 16.47 27.31
CA PHE A 160 11.51 17.18 27.98
C PHE A 160 11.11 16.52 29.30
N SER A 161 11.22 15.19 29.41
CA SER A 161 10.97 14.48 30.67
C SER A 161 11.97 14.91 31.76
N ASP A 162 13.25 15.01 31.41
CA ASP A 162 14.29 15.51 32.31
C ASP A 162 14.06 16.99 32.65
N LEU A 163 13.72 17.81 31.66
CA LEU A 163 13.40 19.22 31.86
C LEU A 163 12.24 19.42 32.83
N PHE A 164 11.17 18.63 32.69
CA PHE A 164 10.03 18.67 33.62
C PHE A 164 10.44 18.28 35.04
N TYR A 165 11.24 17.23 35.18
CA TYR A 165 11.78 16.80 36.47
C TYR A 165 12.60 17.91 37.14
N PHE A 166 13.52 18.53 36.41
CA PHE A 166 14.36 19.59 36.97
C PHE A 166 13.57 20.86 37.27
N GLN A 167 12.63 21.28 36.41
CA GLN A 167 11.80 22.44 36.70
C GLN A 167 10.89 22.22 37.92
N GLU A 168 10.31 21.03 38.10
CA GLU A 168 9.54 20.71 39.30
C GLU A 168 10.42 20.83 40.57
N LYS A 169 11.66 20.33 40.52
CA LYS A 169 12.61 20.49 41.62
C LYS A 169 12.96 21.94 41.89
N ILE A 170 13.26 22.72 40.86
CA ILE A 170 13.57 24.14 41.02
C ILE A 170 12.35 24.86 41.61
N SER A 171 11.14 24.62 41.10
CA SER A 171 9.90 25.21 41.61
C SER A 171 9.70 24.87 43.09
N TYR A 172 9.98 23.64 43.50
CA TYR A 172 9.95 23.23 44.92
C TYR A 172 10.91 24.07 45.76
N TYR A 173 12.20 24.13 45.40
CA TYR A 173 13.18 24.89 46.18
C TYR A 173 12.94 26.40 46.17
N GLN A 174 12.42 26.95 45.07
CA GLN A 174 12.01 28.36 44.99
C GLN A 174 10.90 28.68 45.98
N LYS A 175 9.95 27.74 46.18
CA LYS A 175 8.92 27.90 47.19
C LYS A 175 9.51 27.85 48.60
N GLU A 176 10.36 26.87 48.90
CA GLU A 176 11.03 26.72 50.21
C GLU A 176 11.85 27.96 50.57
N PHE A 177 12.64 28.50 49.65
CA PHE A 177 13.36 29.76 49.88
C PHE A 177 12.41 30.92 50.18
N GLY A 178 11.31 31.01 49.42
CA GLY A 178 10.30 32.02 49.66
C GLY A 178 9.67 31.92 51.06
N ASP A 179 9.41 30.70 51.52
CA ASP A 179 8.84 30.43 52.84
C ASP A 179 9.81 30.80 53.96
N VAL A 180 11.10 30.46 53.83
CA VAL A 180 12.15 30.85 54.79
C VAL A 180 12.32 32.37 54.86
N PHE A 181 12.36 33.07 53.73
CA PHE A 181 12.49 34.54 53.73
C PHE A 181 11.29 35.23 54.38
N CYS A 182 10.07 34.75 54.14
CA CYS A 182 8.88 35.29 54.82
C CYS A 182 8.88 34.99 56.33
N GLU A 183 9.38 33.84 56.76
CA GLU A 183 9.55 33.51 58.19
C GLU A 183 10.58 34.43 58.85
N LEU A 184 11.75 34.63 58.22
CA LEU A 184 12.75 35.58 58.68
C LEU A 184 12.19 37.01 58.80
N ALA A 185 11.42 37.45 57.80
CA ALA A 185 10.73 38.75 57.87
C ALA A 185 9.84 38.84 59.10
N ALA A 186 9.00 37.83 59.36
CA ALA A 186 8.07 37.81 60.50
C ALA A 186 8.75 37.91 61.88
N HIS A 187 10.01 37.50 61.97
CA HIS A 187 10.80 37.54 63.20
C HIS A 187 11.81 38.71 63.28
N GLU A 188 11.90 39.54 62.25
CA GLU A 188 12.87 40.64 62.16
C GLU A 188 12.29 41.97 62.69
N ALA A 189 12.98 42.59 63.65
CA ALA A 189 12.56 43.84 64.29
C ALA A 189 13.02 45.09 63.51
N HIS A 190 14.10 44.97 62.72
CA HIS A 190 14.59 46.06 61.89
C HIS A 190 13.71 46.23 60.64
N ALA A 191 12.96 47.33 60.57
CA ALA A 191 11.97 47.59 59.50
C ALA A 191 12.52 47.41 58.07
N ASN A 192 13.71 47.93 57.77
CA ASN A 192 14.31 47.81 56.43
C ASN A 192 14.67 46.35 56.07
N ALA A 193 15.14 45.57 57.06
CA ALA A 193 15.51 44.18 56.85
C ALA A 193 14.25 43.30 56.69
N ASN A 194 13.22 43.55 57.51
CA ASN A 194 11.90 42.92 57.39
C ASN A 194 11.29 43.13 55.99
N GLU A 195 11.27 44.37 55.49
CA GLU A 195 10.75 44.70 54.17
C GLU A 195 11.55 43.97 53.07
N THR A 196 12.88 43.99 53.18
CA THR A 196 13.76 43.31 52.23
C THR A 196 13.49 41.80 52.18
N PHE A 197 13.40 41.13 53.33
CA PHE A 197 13.09 39.71 53.41
C PHE A 197 11.69 39.39 52.85
N THR A 198 10.71 40.26 53.08
CA THR A 198 9.36 40.11 52.51
C THR A 198 9.39 40.15 50.99
N VAL A 199 10.08 41.14 50.40
CA VAL A 199 10.21 41.28 48.94
C VAL A 199 10.90 40.07 48.32
N PHE A 200 11.99 39.59 48.92
CA PHE A 200 12.67 38.38 48.43
C PHE A 200 11.78 37.14 48.56
N GLY A 201 11.07 36.99 49.68
CA GLY A 201 10.16 35.87 49.92
C GLY A 201 9.04 35.80 48.88
N GLU A 202 8.39 36.94 48.61
CA GLU A 202 7.36 37.04 47.58
C GLU A 202 7.91 36.80 46.18
N ALA A 203 9.09 37.32 45.84
CA ALA A 203 9.71 37.10 44.54
C ALA A 203 10.00 35.62 44.27
N HIS A 204 10.54 34.91 45.26
CA HIS A 204 10.80 33.46 45.20
C HIS A 204 9.51 32.64 45.04
N ARG A 205 8.45 32.96 45.80
CA ARG A 205 7.12 32.34 45.66
C ARG A 205 6.50 32.60 44.28
N GLN A 206 6.63 33.83 43.75
CA GLN A 206 6.15 34.17 42.41
C GLN A 206 6.91 33.42 41.32
N LEU A 207 8.23 33.25 41.46
CA LEU A 207 9.04 32.49 40.51
C LEU A 207 8.63 31.02 40.46
N SER A 208 8.41 30.39 41.62
CA SER A 208 7.87 29.03 41.72
C SER A 208 6.55 28.88 40.96
N LYS A 209 5.60 29.81 41.19
CA LYS A 209 4.30 29.81 40.49
C LYS A 209 4.46 29.92 38.97
N LYS A 210 5.27 30.86 38.48
CA LYS A 210 5.52 31.05 37.04
C LYS A 210 6.16 29.83 36.40
N GLN A 211 7.11 29.17 37.08
CA GLN A 211 7.73 27.94 36.58
C GLN A 211 6.70 26.81 36.44
N SER A 212 5.91 26.57 37.50
CA SER A 212 4.82 25.58 37.47
C SER A 212 3.80 25.84 36.35
N ASP A 213 3.42 27.10 36.14
CA ASP A 213 2.47 27.48 35.08
C ASP A 213 3.05 27.28 33.67
N SER A 214 4.35 27.52 33.48
CA SER A 214 5.01 27.36 32.18
C SER A 214 5.01 25.92 31.65
N LEU A 215 4.92 24.93 32.55
CA LEU A 215 4.90 23.51 32.19
C LEU A 215 3.52 22.99 31.78
N LYS A 216 2.44 23.66 32.18
CA LYS A 216 1.07 23.16 31.97
C LYS A 216 0.73 22.96 30.50
N ASN A 217 1.26 23.82 29.63
CA ASN A 217 1.01 23.75 28.18
C ASN A 217 1.95 22.75 27.48
N LEU A 218 3.12 22.47 28.04
CA LEU A 218 4.11 21.57 27.42
C LEU A 218 3.81 20.10 27.70
N ARG A 219 3.25 19.77 28.88
CA ARG A 219 2.95 18.36 29.24
C ARG A 219 2.01 17.67 28.27
N PRO A 220 0.86 18.26 27.86
CA PRO A 220 -0.02 17.64 26.87
C PRO A 220 0.68 17.41 25.53
N LEU A 221 1.49 18.37 25.07
CA LEU A 221 2.22 18.27 23.81
C LEU A 221 3.22 17.11 23.81
N ILE A 222 3.94 16.92 24.93
CA ILE A 222 4.85 15.77 25.08
C ILE A 222 4.08 14.46 25.22
N ALA A 223 2.93 14.44 25.89
CA ALA A 223 2.07 13.25 25.98
C ALA A 223 1.50 12.84 24.60
N ASP A 224 1.15 13.80 23.76
CA ASP A 224 0.74 13.57 22.38
C ASP A 224 1.90 13.01 21.54
N LEU A 225 3.12 13.54 21.71
CA LEU A 225 4.30 13.04 21.04
C LEU A 225 4.66 11.60 21.46
N VAL A 226 4.54 11.29 22.76
CA VAL A 226 4.68 9.91 23.27
C VAL A 226 3.65 9.00 22.61
N THR A 227 2.39 9.42 22.56
CA THR A 227 1.32 8.66 21.89
C THR A 227 1.62 8.44 20.42
N TYR A 228 2.15 9.45 19.73
CA TYR A 228 2.54 9.35 18.33
C TYR A 228 3.65 8.30 18.14
N VAL A 229 4.71 8.39 18.93
CA VAL A 229 5.88 7.50 18.85
C VAL A 229 5.55 6.05 19.25
N ASP A 230 4.76 5.85 20.31
CA ASP A 230 4.54 4.52 20.88
C ASP A 230 3.31 3.80 20.34
N LYS A 231 2.35 4.52 19.74
CA LYS A 231 1.12 3.92 19.20
C LYS A 231 0.97 4.13 17.71
N VAL A 232 1.11 5.38 17.24
CA VAL A 232 0.76 5.75 15.86
C VAL A 232 1.81 5.24 14.86
N ILE A 233 3.10 5.46 15.14
CA ILE A 233 4.19 4.96 14.27
C ILE A 233 4.17 3.41 14.21
N PRO A 234 4.09 2.67 15.33
CA PRO A 234 4.01 1.21 15.29
C PRO A 234 2.78 0.65 14.57
N ASP A 235 1.58 1.26 14.70
CA ASP A 235 0.40 0.83 13.93
C ASP A 235 0.60 0.99 12.42
N THR A 236 1.21 2.11 12.03
CA THR A 236 1.55 2.42 10.65
C THR A 236 2.55 1.39 10.10
N GLN A 237 3.62 1.11 10.86
CA GLN A 237 4.59 0.07 10.54
C GLN A 237 3.97 -1.32 10.46
N LEU A 238 3.04 -1.67 11.37
CA LEU A 238 2.36 -2.96 11.36
C LEU A 238 1.58 -3.17 10.06
N THR A 239 0.91 -2.11 9.59
CA THR A 239 0.15 -2.11 8.34
C THR A 239 1.06 -2.31 7.11
N LEU A 240 2.27 -1.71 7.14
CA LEU A 240 3.23 -1.73 6.03
C LEU A 240 4.15 -2.97 6.02
N LYS A 241 4.83 -3.25 7.13
CA LYS A 241 5.92 -4.23 7.23
C LYS A 241 5.47 -5.64 7.62
N LYS A 242 4.59 -5.78 8.62
CA LYS A 242 4.51 -7.06 9.35
C LYS A 242 3.57 -8.09 8.71
N TYR A 243 2.44 -7.70 8.08
CA TYR A 243 1.47 -8.70 7.57
C TYR A 243 0.64 -8.34 6.33
N GLY A 244 0.72 -7.12 5.79
CA GLY A 244 -0.26 -6.66 4.79
C GLY A 244 0.33 -6.33 3.43
N TYR A 245 0.81 -5.11 3.29
CA TYR A 245 1.09 -4.51 1.98
C TYR A 245 2.25 -5.18 1.23
N LEU A 246 3.43 -5.25 1.85
CA LEU A 246 4.62 -5.84 1.22
C LEU A 246 4.42 -7.31 0.89
N ASP A 247 3.75 -8.06 1.77
CA ASP A 247 3.51 -9.48 1.58
C ASP A 247 2.62 -9.74 0.35
N VAL A 248 1.53 -8.97 0.22
CA VAL A 248 0.61 -9.02 -0.93
C VAL A 248 1.28 -8.49 -2.20
N LYS A 249 2.13 -7.46 -2.09
CA LYS A 249 2.96 -6.96 -3.21
C LYS A 249 3.86 -8.05 -3.76
N TYR A 250 4.63 -8.74 -2.90
CA TYR A 250 5.54 -9.79 -3.34
C TYR A 250 4.81 -11.02 -3.88
N GLU A 251 3.64 -11.35 -3.33
CA GLU A 251 2.78 -12.41 -3.87
C GLU A 251 2.23 -12.04 -5.26
N TYR A 252 1.80 -10.79 -5.46
CA TYR A 252 1.39 -10.32 -6.79
C TYR A 252 2.56 -10.36 -7.79
N LEU A 253 3.74 -9.88 -7.38
CA LEU A 253 4.95 -9.86 -8.20
C LEU A 253 5.46 -11.27 -8.56
N SER A 254 5.30 -12.27 -7.68
CA SER A 254 5.68 -13.64 -7.99
C SER A 254 4.80 -14.24 -9.10
N TYR A 255 3.49 -13.97 -9.08
CA TYR A 255 2.61 -14.37 -10.18
C TYR A 255 2.89 -13.62 -11.49
N CYS A 256 3.25 -12.34 -11.43
CA CYS A 256 3.71 -11.59 -12.61
C CYS A 256 4.97 -12.20 -13.22
N LEU A 257 5.95 -12.56 -12.38
CA LEU A 257 7.19 -13.16 -12.84
C LEU A 257 6.95 -14.56 -13.45
N LYS A 258 6.14 -15.40 -12.79
CA LYS A 258 5.78 -16.72 -13.33
C LYS A 258 5.10 -16.63 -14.69
N LEU A 259 4.15 -15.71 -14.85
CA LEU A 259 3.48 -15.52 -16.14
C LEU A 259 4.44 -15.04 -17.23
N LYS A 260 5.35 -14.13 -16.89
CA LYS A 260 6.38 -13.68 -17.83
C LYS A 260 7.26 -14.85 -18.28
N GLU A 261 7.74 -15.68 -17.36
CA GLU A 261 8.53 -16.87 -17.70
C GLU A 261 7.76 -17.83 -18.63
N MET A 262 6.46 -18.02 -18.38
CA MET A 262 5.61 -18.88 -19.23
C MET A 262 5.34 -18.26 -20.62
N ASP A 263 5.23 -16.92 -20.69
CA ASP A 263 5.09 -16.18 -21.95
C ASP A 263 6.39 -16.20 -22.76
N ASP A 264 7.54 -16.03 -22.10
CA ASP A 264 8.87 -16.08 -22.70
C ASP A 264 9.15 -17.49 -23.27
N GLU A 265 8.78 -18.55 -22.55
CA GLU A 265 8.85 -19.94 -23.04
C GLU A 265 7.91 -20.18 -24.25
N GLU A 266 6.67 -19.67 -24.22
CA GLU A 266 5.74 -19.77 -25.36
C GLU A 266 6.32 -19.08 -26.61
N LEU A 267 6.98 -17.93 -26.43
CA LEU A 267 7.68 -17.21 -27.51
C LEU A 267 8.88 -17.99 -28.05
N GLU A 268 9.67 -18.62 -27.18
CA GLU A 268 10.84 -19.42 -27.58
C GLU A 268 10.44 -20.61 -28.44
N TYR A 269 9.47 -21.43 -27.99
CA TYR A 269 8.94 -22.56 -28.78
C TYR A 269 8.33 -22.09 -30.10
N HIS A 270 7.65 -20.94 -30.09
CA HIS A 270 7.13 -20.36 -31.32
C HIS A 270 8.23 -19.97 -32.30
N SER A 271 9.35 -19.41 -31.82
CA SER A 271 10.48 -19.04 -32.68
C SER A 271 11.16 -20.24 -33.33
N LEU A 272 11.08 -21.41 -32.70
CA LEU A 272 11.54 -22.70 -33.21
C LEU A 272 10.51 -23.40 -34.10
N ASN A 273 9.31 -22.81 -34.26
CA ASN A 273 8.17 -23.40 -34.97
C ASN A 273 7.74 -24.76 -34.38
N GLU A 274 7.92 -24.94 -33.07
CA GLU A 274 7.52 -26.12 -32.33
C GLU A 274 6.23 -25.88 -31.52
N GLY A 275 5.41 -26.93 -31.41
CA GLY A 275 4.20 -26.92 -30.59
C GLY A 275 4.53 -27.15 -29.11
N LEU A 276 3.84 -26.42 -28.23
CA LEU A 276 4.05 -26.54 -26.79
C LEU A 276 2.91 -27.33 -26.17
N TYR A 277 3.22 -28.53 -25.65
CA TYR A 277 2.22 -29.50 -25.20
C TYR A 277 1.17 -28.94 -24.22
N ARG A 278 1.59 -28.10 -23.26
CA ARG A 278 0.64 -27.47 -22.32
C ARG A 278 -0.37 -26.57 -23.02
N VAL A 279 0.02 -25.91 -24.12
CA VAL A 279 -0.84 -25.01 -24.89
C VAL A 279 -1.86 -25.82 -25.67
N GLU A 280 -1.41 -26.91 -26.30
CA GLU A 280 -2.25 -27.85 -27.04
C GLU A 280 -3.30 -28.55 -26.16
N THR A 281 -2.99 -28.73 -24.87
CA THR A 281 -3.85 -29.39 -23.87
C THR A 281 -4.70 -28.40 -23.03
N GLY A 282 -4.85 -27.15 -23.49
CA GLY A 282 -5.77 -26.17 -22.89
C GLY A 282 -5.17 -25.27 -21.80
N ASN A 283 -3.84 -25.34 -21.62
CA ASN A 283 -2.99 -24.42 -20.85
C ASN A 283 -3.48 -24.12 -19.43
N TYR A 284 -3.88 -25.17 -18.71
CA TYR A 284 -4.51 -25.06 -17.40
C TYR A 284 -3.65 -24.30 -16.38
N GLU A 285 -2.35 -24.60 -16.29
CA GLU A 285 -1.46 -23.95 -15.33
C GLU A 285 -1.36 -22.44 -15.57
N TYR A 286 -1.20 -22.02 -16.82
CA TYR A 286 -1.15 -20.61 -17.18
C TYR A 286 -2.45 -19.89 -16.82
N ARG A 287 -3.59 -20.53 -17.11
CA ARG A 287 -4.92 -20.03 -16.75
C ARG A 287 -5.09 -19.88 -15.23
N LEU A 288 -4.59 -20.85 -14.46
CA LEU A 288 -4.58 -20.79 -13.00
C LEU A 288 -3.71 -19.62 -12.50
N MET A 289 -2.50 -19.45 -13.05
CA MET A 289 -1.62 -18.33 -12.70
C MET A 289 -2.24 -16.97 -13.02
N LEU A 290 -2.92 -16.83 -14.16
CA LEU A 290 -3.68 -15.63 -14.52
C LEU A 290 -4.76 -15.31 -13.49
N ARG A 291 -5.49 -16.33 -13.01
CA ARG A 291 -6.52 -16.15 -11.97
C ARG A 291 -5.90 -15.68 -10.65
N CYS A 292 -4.85 -16.35 -10.20
CA CYS A 292 -4.14 -15.98 -8.97
C CYS A 292 -3.53 -14.56 -9.06
N ARG A 293 -2.96 -14.18 -10.20
CA ARG A 293 -2.48 -12.80 -10.46
C ARG A 293 -3.62 -11.78 -10.36
N GLN A 294 -4.79 -12.07 -10.95
CA GLN A 294 -5.93 -11.13 -10.90
C GLN A 294 -6.39 -10.90 -9.46
N GLU A 295 -6.53 -11.97 -8.69
CA GLU A 295 -7.00 -11.89 -7.29
C GLU A 295 -5.97 -11.19 -6.40
N THR A 296 -4.69 -11.50 -6.54
CA THR A 296 -3.61 -10.84 -5.79
C THR A 296 -3.44 -9.38 -6.19
N ARG A 297 -3.63 -9.02 -7.47
CA ARG A 297 -3.63 -7.61 -7.92
C ARG A 297 -4.73 -6.80 -7.23
N GLN A 298 -5.93 -7.35 -7.11
CA GLN A 298 -7.05 -6.67 -6.46
C GLN A 298 -6.73 -6.40 -4.99
N LYS A 299 -6.23 -7.41 -4.27
CA LYS A 299 -5.76 -7.26 -2.89
C LYS A 299 -4.63 -6.24 -2.78
N PHE A 300 -3.65 -6.28 -3.69
CA PHE A 300 -2.52 -5.35 -3.70
C PHE A 300 -2.99 -3.90 -3.87
N VAL A 301 -3.86 -3.63 -4.85
CA VAL A 301 -4.39 -2.28 -5.10
C VAL A 301 -5.20 -1.77 -3.91
N GLN A 302 -6.04 -2.63 -3.33
CA GLN A 302 -6.81 -2.28 -2.13
C GLN A 302 -5.88 -1.91 -0.97
N MET A 303 -4.93 -2.78 -0.63
CA MET A 303 -3.96 -2.55 0.44
C MET A 303 -3.10 -1.31 0.18
N ARG A 304 -2.71 -1.06 -1.08
CA ARG A 304 -1.97 0.14 -1.47
C ARG A 304 -2.78 1.40 -1.16
N ASN A 305 -4.07 1.43 -1.51
CA ASN A 305 -4.94 2.56 -1.24
C ASN A 305 -5.13 2.77 0.27
N ASP A 306 -5.34 1.69 1.03
CA ASP A 306 -5.49 1.75 2.49
C ASP A 306 -4.23 2.33 3.17
N VAL A 307 -3.04 1.92 2.71
CA VAL A 307 -1.76 2.46 3.18
C VAL A 307 -1.60 3.93 2.81
N MET A 308 -1.94 4.32 1.56
CA MET A 308 -1.86 5.72 1.14
C MET A 308 -2.74 6.61 2.01
N VAL A 309 -4.00 6.24 2.23
CA VAL A 309 -4.93 6.98 3.09
C VAL A 309 -4.41 7.06 4.51
N LYS A 310 -3.88 5.98 5.09
CA LYS A 310 -3.29 6.03 6.44
C LYS A 310 -2.13 7.01 6.51
N ILE A 311 -1.21 6.98 5.54
CA ILE A 311 -0.08 7.90 5.50
C ILE A 311 -0.53 9.36 5.33
N GLU A 312 -1.55 9.62 4.51
CA GLU A 312 -2.12 10.97 4.35
C GLU A 312 -2.80 11.46 5.63
N LEU A 313 -3.53 10.60 6.34
CA LEU A 313 -4.14 10.92 7.64
C LEU A 313 -3.08 11.24 8.70
N LEU A 314 -1.93 10.56 8.66
CA LEU A 314 -0.80 10.92 9.53
C LEU A 314 -0.32 12.33 9.21
N ASP A 315 -0.06 12.65 7.95
CA ASP A 315 0.42 13.99 7.58
C ASP A 315 -0.58 15.08 7.97
N GLN A 316 -1.88 14.87 7.73
CA GLN A 316 -2.93 15.85 8.05
C GLN A 316 -3.08 16.09 9.55
N LYS A 317 -2.88 15.06 10.38
CA LYS A 317 -2.96 15.19 11.85
C LYS A 317 -1.77 15.97 12.44
N HIS A 318 -0.64 16.00 11.75
CA HIS A 318 0.59 16.69 12.21
C HIS A 318 0.87 17.99 11.46
N GLY A 319 0.09 18.32 10.43
CA GLY A 319 0.17 19.56 9.65
C GLY A 319 -0.71 20.71 10.16
N LYS A 320 -1.20 20.65 11.40
CA LYS A 320 -1.93 21.72 12.07
C LYS A 320 -1.23 22.12 13.36
#